data_AF-A0A4U3AHF8-F1
#
_entry.id   AF-A0A4U3AHF8-F1
#
_cell.length_a   1.000
_cell.length_b   1.000
_cell.length_c   1.000
_cell.angle_alpha   90.00
_cell.angle_beta   90.00
_cell.angle_gamma   90.00
#
_symmetry.space_group_name_H-M   'P 1'
#
loop_
_entity.id
_entity.type
_entity.pdbx_description
1 polymer ?
#
loop_
_entity_poly.entity_id
_entity_poly.type
_entity_poly.pdbx_seq_one_letter_code
_entity_poly.pdbx_strand_id
1 'polypeptide(L)'
;MCGFVGCLCENPREFSETEKHQFENMNTMIFHRGPDDEGYFRDEHVQFGFRRLSIIDLEAGHQPLTYENDRYVIIFNGEIYNYVELREMLLEKGATFATQSDTEVIIALYAHMKEKCVDYLRGMFAFMIWDREEKKLFGARDHFGIKPLYVAQQGDTTFFASE
;
A
#
# COMPACT_ATOMS: atom_id res chain seq x y z
N MET A 1 -15.37 -1.51 2.57
CA MET A 1 -14.37 -1.48 1.49
C MET A 1 -13.13 -0.88 2.10
N CYS A 2 -11.99 -1.56 2.07
CA CYS A 2 -10.75 -1.14 2.74
C CYS A 2 -10.38 0.34 2.51
N GLY A 3 -9.45 0.83 3.33
CA GLY A 3 -8.91 2.16 3.21
C GLY A 3 -7.49 2.25 3.75
N PHE A 4 -6.79 3.29 3.34
CA PHE A 4 -5.48 3.60 3.89
C PHE A 4 -5.33 5.10 4.11
N VAL A 5 -4.41 5.44 5.01
CA VAL A 5 -3.83 6.76 5.19
C VAL A 5 -2.31 6.63 5.15
N GLY A 6 -1.63 7.70 4.75
CA GLY A 6 -0.19 7.75 4.89
C GLY A 6 0.39 9.14 4.65
N CYS A 7 1.66 9.26 4.96
CA CYS A 7 2.42 10.47 4.70
C CYS A 7 3.85 10.16 4.26
N LEU A 8 4.44 11.10 3.52
CA LEU A 8 5.83 11.15 3.11
C LEU A 8 6.43 12.47 3.58
N CYS A 9 7.49 12.39 4.37
CA CYS A 9 8.32 13.53 4.76
C CYS A 9 9.50 13.65 3.79
N GLU A 10 9.72 14.84 3.26
CA GLU A 10 10.84 15.11 2.33
C GLU A 10 12.20 14.81 2.98
N ASN A 11 12.36 15.19 4.26
CA ASN A 11 13.57 14.95 5.03
C ASN A 11 13.36 13.85 6.06
N PRO A 12 14.38 13.00 6.32
CA PRO A 12 14.28 11.95 7.32
C PRO A 12 14.15 12.58 8.71
N ARG A 13 13.19 12.08 9.50
CA ARG A 13 12.98 12.53 10.87
C ARG A 13 12.37 11.46 11.73
N GLU A 14 12.60 11.58 13.04
CA GLU A 14 11.86 10.79 14.01
C GLU A 14 10.49 11.41 14.25
N PHE A 15 9.44 10.59 14.18
CA PHE A 15 8.10 11.01 14.54
C PHE A 15 7.94 11.02 16.06
N SER A 16 7.51 12.15 16.61
CA SER A 16 7.18 12.24 18.03
C SER A 16 5.97 11.35 18.38
N GLU A 17 5.82 10.97 19.64
CA GLU A 17 4.66 10.20 20.11
C GLU A 17 3.33 10.91 19.82
N THR A 18 3.30 12.24 19.88
CA THR A 18 2.12 13.02 19.51
C THR A 18 1.77 12.85 18.03
N GLU A 19 2.76 12.84 17.14
CA GLU A 19 2.53 12.66 15.70
C GLU A 19 2.11 11.23 15.37
N LYS A 20 2.69 10.22 16.04
CA LYS A 20 2.26 8.82 15.91
C LYS A 20 0.80 8.66 16.31
N HIS A 21 0.40 9.27 17.42
CA HIS A 21 -0.98 9.23 17.90
C HIS A 21 -1.95 10.01 16.99
N GLN A 22 -1.54 11.17 16.47
CA GLN A 22 -2.32 11.89 15.46
C GLN A 22 -2.54 11.05 14.21
N PHE A 23 -1.52 10.31 13.76
CA PHE A 23 -1.62 9.41 12.63
C PHE A 23 -2.59 8.23 12.88
N GLU A 24 -2.57 7.65 14.08
CA GLU A 24 -3.54 6.61 14.48
C GLU A 24 -4.98 7.15 14.51
N ASN A 25 -5.17 8.39 14.96
CA ASN A 25 -6.46 9.06 14.90
C ASN A 25 -6.91 9.26 13.44
N MET A 26 -6.01 9.61 12.52
CA MET A 26 -6.32 9.67 11.08
C MET A 26 -6.78 8.30 10.55
N ASN A 27 -6.07 7.23 10.88
CA ASN A 27 -6.46 5.87 10.47
C ASN A 27 -7.80 5.44 11.10
N THR A 28 -8.14 5.96 12.29
CA THR A 28 -9.41 5.69 12.97
C THR A 28 -10.58 6.43 12.33
N MET A 29 -10.37 7.63 11.77
CA MET A 29 -11.43 8.36 11.04
C MET A 29 -11.98 7.59 9.84
N ILE A 30 -11.17 6.71 9.25
CA ILE A 30 -11.60 5.83 8.15
C ILE A 30 -11.98 4.41 8.60
N PHE A 31 -12.25 4.19 9.89
CA PHE A 31 -12.62 2.87 10.44
C PHE A 31 -13.81 2.21 9.73
N HIS A 32 -14.81 3.00 9.30
CA HIS A 32 -15.98 2.50 8.57
C HIS A 32 -15.64 1.80 7.24
N ARG A 33 -14.44 2.05 6.70
CA ARG A 33 -13.94 1.35 5.51
C ARG A 33 -13.58 -0.09 5.80
N GLY A 34 -12.98 -0.35 6.95
CA GLY A 34 -12.41 -1.64 7.29
C GLY A 34 -12.35 -1.86 8.80
N PRO A 35 -13.42 -2.42 9.40
CA PRO A 35 -13.50 -2.65 10.83
C PRO A 35 -12.81 -3.94 11.30
N ASP A 36 -12.36 -4.80 10.38
CA ASP A 36 -11.97 -6.18 10.71
C ASP A 36 -10.49 -6.31 11.11
N ASP A 37 -9.63 -5.46 10.54
CA ASP A 37 -8.19 -5.48 10.82
C ASP A 37 -7.56 -4.09 10.59
N GLU A 38 -6.45 -3.83 11.27
CA GLU A 38 -5.64 -2.62 11.11
C GLU A 38 -4.16 -2.94 11.10
N GLY A 39 -3.38 -2.13 10.37
CA GLY A 39 -1.93 -2.27 10.36
C GLY A 39 -1.25 -0.94 10.16
N TYR A 40 0.01 -0.90 10.60
CA TYR A 40 0.83 0.30 10.57
C TYR A 40 2.25 -0.05 10.13
N PHE A 41 2.85 0.83 9.34
CA PHE A 41 4.27 0.83 9.03
C PHE A 41 4.81 2.24 9.20
N ARG A 42 6.01 2.38 9.77
CA ARG A 42 6.65 3.68 9.97
C ARG A 42 8.16 3.54 9.81
N ASP A 43 8.77 4.47 9.09
CA ASP A 43 10.21 4.72 9.12
C ASP A 43 10.52 6.22 9.22
N GLU A 44 11.74 6.65 8.92
CA GLU A 44 12.16 8.06 9.01
C GLU A 44 11.50 8.99 7.96
N HIS A 45 10.92 8.43 6.90
CA HIS A 45 10.31 9.19 5.81
C HIS A 45 8.81 8.96 5.71
N VAL A 46 8.34 7.73 5.94
CA VAL A 46 6.98 7.30 5.59
C VAL A 46 6.24 6.78 6.80
N GLN A 47 4.95 7.12 6.89
CA GLN A 47 3.98 6.37 7.69
C GLN A 47 2.87 5.83 6.80
N PHE A 48 2.49 4.58 7.01
CA PHE A 48 1.32 3.94 6.43
C PHE A 48 0.40 3.44 7.54
N GLY A 49 -0.91 3.61 7.32
CA GLY A 49 -1.98 3.07 8.14
C GLY A 49 -3.01 2.42 7.22
N PHE A 50 -3.50 1.25 7.62
CA PHE A 50 -4.45 0.47 6.84
C PHE A 50 -5.67 0.08 7.67
N ARG A 51 -6.82 0.01 7.01
CA ARG A 51 -8.10 -0.51 7.52
C ARG A 51 -8.64 -1.55 6.55
N ARG A 52 -8.82 -2.77 7.03
CA ARG A 52 -9.27 -3.90 6.21
C ARG A 52 -10.74 -4.23 6.45
N LEU A 53 -11.48 -4.43 5.37
CA LEU A 53 -12.76 -5.14 5.39
C LEU A 53 -12.52 -6.52 4.78
N SER A 54 -12.66 -7.56 5.57
CA SER A 54 -12.52 -8.95 5.15
C SER A 54 -13.88 -9.50 4.72
N ILE A 55 -14.08 -9.61 3.41
CA ILE A 55 -15.26 -10.28 2.84
C ILE A 55 -15.01 -11.79 2.72
N ILE A 56 -13.77 -12.21 2.39
CA ILE A 56 -13.32 -13.59 2.28
C ILE A 56 -11.90 -13.68 2.86
N ASP A 57 -11.68 -14.67 3.73
CA ASP A 57 -10.42 -15.11 4.35
C ASP A 57 -9.56 -14.03 5.05
N LEU A 58 -9.52 -14.09 6.39
CA LEU A 58 -8.86 -13.09 7.23
C LEU A 58 -7.32 -13.17 7.18
N GLU A 59 -6.72 -14.34 6.94
CA GLU A 59 -5.29 -14.53 7.26
C GLU A 59 -4.31 -14.12 6.15
N ALA A 60 -4.71 -14.17 4.87
CA ALA A 60 -3.77 -14.05 3.75
C ALA A 60 -3.49 -12.61 3.25
N GLY A 61 -3.95 -11.57 3.96
CA GLY A 61 -3.99 -10.19 3.40
C GLY A 61 -3.76 -9.05 4.39
N HIS A 62 -3.01 -9.28 5.47
CA HIS A 62 -2.61 -8.21 6.38
C HIS A 62 -1.74 -7.18 5.66
N GLN A 63 -1.97 -5.90 5.96
CA GLN A 63 -1.25 -4.79 5.34
C GLN A 63 -0.93 -3.72 6.41
N PRO A 64 0.19 -2.98 6.29
CA PRO A 64 1.11 -2.93 5.15
C PRO A 64 1.89 -4.24 4.91
N LEU A 65 2.04 -4.63 3.64
CA LEU A 65 2.74 -5.88 3.25
C LEU A 65 4.15 -5.55 2.77
N THR A 66 5.13 -6.38 3.12
CA THR A 66 6.53 -6.21 2.71
C THR A 66 6.97 -7.23 1.67
N TYR A 67 7.99 -6.89 0.87
CA TYR A 67 8.55 -7.77 -0.15
C TYR A 67 10.07 -7.54 -0.31
N GLU A 68 10.78 -8.59 -0.75
CA GLU A 68 12.22 -8.57 -1.02
C GLU A 68 13.07 -8.12 0.18
N ASN A 69 13.07 -8.93 1.25
CA ASN A 69 13.78 -8.63 2.51
C ASN A 69 13.41 -7.26 3.10
N ASP A 70 12.11 -6.97 3.13
CA ASP A 70 11.54 -5.71 3.60
C ASP A 70 11.98 -4.46 2.84
N ARG A 71 12.56 -4.59 1.63
CA ARG A 71 12.92 -3.42 0.80
C ARG A 71 11.69 -2.62 0.41
N TYR A 72 10.66 -3.31 -0.07
CA TYR A 72 9.42 -2.68 -0.52
C TYR A 72 8.33 -2.86 0.52
N VAL A 73 7.51 -1.83 0.70
CA VAL A 73 6.32 -1.87 1.57
C VAL A 73 5.11 -1.34 0.80
N ILE A 74 3.99 -2.05 0.80
CA ILE A 74 2.76 -1.67 0.10
C ILE A 74 1.57 -1.50 1.04
N ILE A 75 0.74 -0.52 0.72
CA ILE A 75 -0.67 -0.43 1.12
C ILE A 75 -1.55 -0.32 -0.12
N PHE A 76 -2.66 -1.04 -0.13
CA PHE A 76 -3.49 -1.26 -1.30
C PHE A 76 -4.96 -1.39 -0.93
N ASN A 77 -5.79 -0.57 -1.57
CA ASN A 77 -7.23 -0.65 -1.54
C ASN A 77 -7.73 -0.98 -2.95
N GLY A 78 -8.26 -2.19 -3.15
CA GLY A 78 -8.71 -2.61 -4.46
C GLY A 78 -8.88 -4.11 -4.59
N GLU A 79 -9.00 -4.54 -5.84
CA GLU A 79 -8.96 -5.94 -6.27
C GLU A 79 -8.26 -5.98 -7.64
N ILE A 80 -7.27 -6.85 -7.79
CA ILE A 80 -6.64 -7.13 -9.09
C ILE A 80 -7.19 -8.43 -9.66
N TYR A 81 -7.96 -8.32 -10.74
CA TYR A 81 -8.68 -9.45 -11.32
C TYR A 81 -7.79 -10.45 -12.05
N ASN A 82 -6.66 -10.00 -12.60
CA ASN A 82 -5.70 -10.85 -13.31
C ASN A 82 -4.49 -11.24 -12.46
N TYR A 83 -4.62 -11.25 -11.12
CA TYR A 83 -3.49 -11.51 -10.23
C TYR A 83 -2.95 -12.95 -10.37
N VAL A 84 -3.79 -13.92 -10.74
CA VAL A 84 -3.40 -15.32 -10.94
C VAL A 84 -2.44 -15.43 -12.12
N GLU A 85 -2.79 -14.86 -13.26
CA GLU A 85 -1.97 -14.88 -14.48
C GLU A 85 -0.66 -14.09 -14.28
N LEU A 86 -0.72 -12.95 -13.58
CA LEU A 86 0.46 -12.16 -13.24
C LEU A 86 1.39 -12.91 -12.29
N ARG A 87 0.85 -13.64 -11.32
CA ARG A 87 1.63 -14.48 -10.41
C ARG A 87 2.37 -15.58 -11.17
N GLU A 88 1.70 -16.28 -12.09
CA GLU A 88 2.33 -17.31 -12.92
C GLU A 88 3.48 -16.73 -13.75
N MET A 89 3.24 -15.60 -14.43
CA MET A 89 4.29 -14.89 -15.18
C MET A 89 5.48 -14.47 -14.31
N LEU A 90 5.25 -14.05 -13.06
CA LEU A 90 6.31 -13.64 -12.14
C LEU A 90 7.09 -14.84 -11.59
N LEU A 91 6.42 -15.97 -11.31
CA LEU A 91 7.09 -17.22 -10.91
C LEU A 91 8.06 -17.70 -11.99
N GLU A 92 7.68 -17.63 -13.27
CA GLU A 92 8.57 -17.93 -14.40
C GLU A 92 9.80 -17.01 -14.48
N LYS A 93 9.69 -15.79 -13.93
CA LYS A 93 10.78 -14.81 -13.84
C LYS A 93 11.63 -14.96 -12.57
N GLY A 94 11.32 -15.93 -11.71
CA GLY A 94 12.05 -16.21 -10.47
C GLY A 94 11.53 -15.46 -9.24
N ALA A 95 10.34 -14.85 -9.29
CA ALA A 95 9.72 -14.26 -8.11
C ALA A 95 9.33 -15.34 -7.09
N THR A 96 9.31 -14.96 -5.82
CA THR A 96 8.88 -15.82 -4.70
C THR A 96 7.71 -15.18 -3.99
N PHE A 97 6.78 -16.00 -3.48
CA PHE A 97 5.58 -15.49 -2.81
C PHE A 97 5.34 -16.23 -1.49
N ALA A 98 5.00 -15.48 -0.45
CA ALA A 98 4.65 -15.94 0.88
C ALA A 98 3.12 -16.08 1.07
N THR A 99 2.33 -15.35 0.28
CA THR A 99 0.87 -15.31 0.35
C THR A 99 0.24 -15.68 -1.01
N GLN A 100 -1.09 -15.74 -1.04
CA GLN A 100 -1.87 -15.83 -2.29
C GLN A 100 -2.60 -14.51 -2.60
N SER A 101 -2.25 -13.41 -1.90
CA SER A 101 -2.91 -12.12 -2.08
C SER A 101 -2.55 -11.48 -3.41
N ASP A 102 -3.50 -10.76 -3.98
CA ASP A 102 -3.25 -9.85 -5.09
C ASP A 102 -2.30 -8.70 -4.70
N THR A 103 -2.33 -8.29 -3.43
CA THR A 103 -1.41 -7.29 -2.84
C THR A 103 0.05 -7.68 -3.06
N GLU A 104 0.41 -8.94 -2.79
CA GLU A 104 1.77 -9.43 -2.99
C GLU A 104 2.14 -9.49 -4.48
N VAL A 105 1.18 -9.77 -5.36
CA VAL A 105 1.39 -9.72 -6.82
C VAL A 105 1.73 -8.30 -7.28
N ILE A 106 1.07 -7.27 -6.76
CA ILE A 106 1.36 -5.87 -7.12
C ILE A 106 2.79 -5.50 -6.73
N ILE A 107 3.19 -5.75 -5.48
CA ILE A 107 4.52 -5.35 -4.99
C ILE A 107 5.64 -6.16 -5.65
N ALA A 108 5.42 -7.45 -5.90
CA ALA A 108 6.35 -8.28 -6.66
C ALA A 108 6.50 -7.80 -8.11
N LEU A 109 5.40 -7.41 -8.75
CA LEU A 109 5.43 -6.85 -10.11
C LEU A 109 6.20 -5.53 -10.15
N TYR A 110 5.99 -4.64 -9.17
CA TYR A 110 6.77 -3.41 -9.03
C TYR A 110 8.25 -3.69 -8.79
N ALA A 111 8.62 -4.69 -7.99
CA ALA A 111 10.03 -5.06 -7.81
C ALA A 111 10.72 -5.43 -9.14
N HIS A 112 10.00 -6.09 -10.06
CA HIS A 112 10.54 -6.55 -11.34
C HIS A 112 10.47 -5.50 -12.47
N MET A 113 9.45 -4.64 -12.47
CA MET A 113 9.13 -3.74 -13.59
C MET A 113 9.10 -2.27 -13.22
N LYS A 114 9.28 -1.94 -11.93
CA LYS A 114 9.12 -0.61 -11.34
C LYS A 114 7.77 -0.01 -11.77
N GLU A 115 7.74 1.26 -12.18
CA GLU A 115 6.51 1.99 -12.47
C GLU A 115 5.71 1.39 -13.63
N LYS A 116 6.36 0.63 -14.53
CA LYS A 116 5.68 -0.06 -15.64
C LYS A 116 4.77 -1.21 -15.18
N CYS A 117 4.79 -1.57 -13.89
CA CYS A 117 3.89 -2.58 -13.35
C CYS A 117 2.41 -2.25 -13.61
N VAL A 118 2.05 -0.96 -13.63
CA VAL A 118 0.66 -0.50 -13.81
C VAL A 118 0.06 -0.89 -15.16
N ASP A 119 0.90 -1.05 -16.20
CA ASP A 119 0.47 -1.40 -17.55
C ASP A 119 -0.11 -2.82 -17.62
N TYR A 120 0.17 -3.65 -16.62
CA TYR A 120 -0.25 -5.05 -16.55
C TYR A 120 -1.46 -5.26 -15.64
N LEU A 121 -1.80 -4.28 -14.78
CA LEU A 121 -2.83 -4.43 -13.77
C LEU A 121 -4.23 -4.29 -14.38
N ARG A 122 -5.08 -5.31 -14.17
CA ARG A 122 -6.51 -5.24 -14.49
C ARG A 122 -7.30 -5.33 -13.20
N GLY A 123 -8.01 -4.27 -12.84
CA GLY A 123 -8.73 -4.20 -11.59
C GLY A 123 -9.21 -2.81 -11.25
N MET A 124 -9.72 -2.68 -10.03
CA MET A 124 -10.02 -1.40 -9.38
C MET A 124 -9.03 -1.24 -8.23
N PHE A 125 -8.25 -0.17 -8.20
CA PHE A 125 -7.14 -0.08 -7.26
C PHE A 125 -6.72 1.34 -6.96
N ALA A 126 -6.28 1.53 -5.72
CA ALA A 126 -5.38 2.58 -5.31
C ALA A 126 -4.32 1.93 -4.41
N PHE A 127 -3.04 2.21 -4.66
CA PHE A 127 -1.97 1.70 -3.81
C PHE A 127 -0.83 2.69 -3.70
N MET A 128 -0.03 2.50 -2.65
CA MET A 128 1.23 3.20 -2.41
C MET A 128 2.31 2.16 -2.10
N ILE A 129 3.46 2.26 -2.76
CA ILE A 129 4.64 1.41 -2.57
C ILE A 129 5.81 2.28 -2.16
N TRP A 130 6.40 1.98 -1.01
CA TRP A 130 7.61 2.60 -0.51
C TRP A 130 8.83 1.72 -0.83
N ASP A 131 9.81 2.26 -1.55
CA ASP A 131 11.14 1.67 -1.74
C ASP A 131 12.10 2.26 -0.70
N ARG A 132 12.47 1.47 0.31
CA ARG A 132 13.32 1.90 1.43
C ARG A 132 14.78 2.13 1.04
N GLU A 133 15.24 1.53 -0.06
CA GLU A 133 16.60 1.72 -0.55
C GLU A 133 16.70 2.99 -1.40
N GLU A 134 15.77 3.18 -2.34
CA GLU A 134 15.76 4.35 -3.21
C GLU A 134 15.13 5.60 -2.56
N LYS A 135 14.48 5.42 -1.40
CA LYS A 135 13.71 6.47 -0.70
C LYS A 135 12.65 7.10 -1.60
N LYS A 136 11.92 6.25 -2.33
CA LYS A 136 10.88 6.68 -3.27
C LYS A 136 9.53 6.07 -2.94
N LEU A 137 8.53 6.94 -2.92
CA LEU A 137 7.14 6.54 -2.82
C LEU A 137 6.52 6.56 -4.22
N PHE A 138 6.06 5.40 -4.67
CA PHE A 138 5.32 5.25 -5.90
C PHE A 138 3.84 5.00 -5.58
N GLY A 139 2.94 5.72 -6.23
CA GLY A 139 1.50 5.55 -6.05
C GLY A 139 0.80 5.46 -7.40
N ALA A 140 -0.23 4.61 -7.47
CA ALA A 140 -1.06 4.48 -8.65
C ALA A 140 -2.54 4.32 -8.30
N ARG A 141 -3.39 4.74 -9.23
CA ARG A 141 -4.85 4.62 -9.17
C ARG A 141 -5.35 4.03 -10.49
N ASP A 142 -6.42 3.24 -10.43
CA ASP A 142 -6.99 2.61 -11.61
C ASP A 142 -7.50 3.62 -12.66
N HIS A 143 -7.61 3.15 -13.90
CA HIS A 143 -7.91 3.94 -15.10
C HIS A 143 -9.19 4.78 -15.01
N PHE A 144 -10.17 4.36 -14.21
CA PHE A 144 -11.46 5.04 -14.06
C PHE A 144 -11.59 5.73 -12.71
N GLY A 145 -10.56 5.66 -11.85
CA GLY A 145 -10.59 6.20 -10.51
C GLY A 145 -11.65 5.55 -9.62
N ILE A 146 -11.93 4.25 -9.79
CA ILE A 146 -12.93 3.53 -9.01
C ILE A 146 -12.59 3.56 -7.52
N LYS A 147 -11.32 3.28 -7.17
CA LYS A 147 -10.85 3.39 -5.78
C LYS A 147 -10.36 4.81 -5.50
N PRO A 148 -10.81 5.45 -4.41
CA PRO A 148 -10.40 6.82 -4.11
C PRO A 148 -8.96 6.89 -3.63
N LEU A 149 -8.28 7.95 -4.05
CA LEU A 149 -6.95 8.35 -3.59
C LEU A 149 -6.92 9.88 -3.61
N TYR A 150 -6.80 10.48 -2.44
CA TYR A 150 -6.60 11.90 -2.23
C TYR A 150 -5.15 12.16 -1.85
N VAL A 151 -4.63 13.32 -2.25
CA VAL A 151 -3.27 13.76 -1.93
C VAL A 151 -3.32 15.21 -1.48
N ALA A 152 -2.60 15.54 -0.41
CA ALA A 152 -2.51 16.90 0.12
C ALA A 152 -1.07 17.21 0.54
N GLN A 153 -0.60 18.42 0.23
CA GLN A 153 0.72 18.89 0.68
C GLN A 153 0.54 19.81 1.89
N GLN A 154 1.29 19.56 2.96
CA GLN A 154 1.37 20.44 4.12
C GLN A 154 2.83 20.64 4.53
N GLY A 155 3.39 21.80 4.22
CA GLY A 155 4.83 22.04 4.40
C GLY A 155 5.65 21.02 3.62
N ASP A 156 6.58 20.34 4.30
CA ASP A 156 7.47 19.33 3.73
C ASP A 156 6.89 17.91 3.84
N THR A 157 5.60 17.79 4.14
CA THR A 157 4.89 16.50 4.25
C THR A 157 3.81 16.38 3.20
N THR A 158 3.87 15.32 2.40
CA THR A 158 2.79 14.90 1.50
C THR A 158 1.94 13.86 2.20
N PHE A 159 0.65 14.14 2.38
CA PHE A 159 -0.34 13.19 2.87
C PHE A 159 -1.09 12.55 1.71
N PHE A 160 -1.52 11.31 1.89
CA PHE A 160 -2.39 10.60 0.97
C PHE A 160 -3.36 9.70 1.72
N ALA A 161 -4.57 9.56 1.21
CA ALA A 161 -5.62 8.80 1.90
C ALA A 161 -6.73 8.34 0.96
N SER A 162 -7.51 7.35 1.41
CA SER A 162 -8.73 6.93 0.74
C SER A 162 -9.91 7.91 0.92
N GLU A 163 -9.90 8.74 1.97
CA GLU A 163 -10.91 9.78 2.29
C GLU A 163 -10.26 10.99 2.95
#